data_AF-A0AAV4Y7F4-F1
#
_entry.id   AF-A0AAV4Y7F4-F1
#
_cell.length_a   1.000
_cell.length_b   1.000
_cell.length_c   1.000
_cell.angle_alpha   90.00
_cell.angle_beta   90.00
_cell.angle_gamma   90.00
#
_symmetry.space_group_name_H-M   'P 1'
#
loop_
_entity.id
_entity.type
_entity.pdbx_description
1 polymer ?
#
loop_
_entity_poly.entity_id
_entity_poly.type
_entity_poly.pdbx_seq_one_letter_code
_entity_poly.pdbx_strand_id
1 'polypeptide(L)'
;MDPLVSPCEDFYQFSCGRWPQHHELPSDRSYYDTFSLMKDELKAKLRELLEDPFSEEDNNALYSAKNLYASCMNERAIEELKEKPLVNLLEELGGWPVTNSNWSEDTFDWVHQIYPSSGQYNNDILLSQWVAPDGKNSSINIIQLDQADLGLPSREYYIQGTQQLEAYGRFMVDIAQLLGASLEQAEKT
;
A
#
# COMPACT_ATOMS: atom_id res chain seq x y z
N MET A 1 -21.03 -0.48 -26.89
CA MET A 1 -20.99 -1.25 -28.15
C MET A 1 -20.60 -0.36 -29.32
N ASP A 2 -19.88 -0.91 -30.29
CA ASP A 2 -19.66 -0.36 -31.62
C ASP A 2 -20.28 -1.27 -32.70
N PRO A 3 -21.50 -0.97 -33.18
CA PRO A 3 -22.19 -1.80 -34.17
C PRO A 3 -21.54 -1.80 -35.56
N LEU A 4 -20.51 -0.98 -35.80
CA LEU A 4 -19.79 -0.93 -37.07
C LEU A 4 -18.77 -2.07 -37.22
N VAL A 5 -18.45 -2.78 -36.14
CA VAL A 5 -17.49 -3.90 -36.14
C VAL A 5 -18.23 -5.22 -36.06
N SER A 6 -17.81 -6.21 -36.86
CA SER A 6 -18.41 -7.55 -36.82
C SER A 6 -18.08 -8.24 -35.49
N PRO A 7 -19.08 -8.75 -34.73
CA PRO A 7 -18.83 -9.48 -33.48
C PRO A 7 -18.05 -10.79 -33.69
N CYS A 8 -18.05 -11.33 -34.91
CA CYS A 8 -17.30 -12.55 -35.25
C CYS A 8 -15.82 -12.29 -35.55
N GLU A 9 -15.43 -11.04 -35.79
CA GLU A 9 -14.04 -10.65 -36.08
C GLU A 9 -13.35 -10.09 -34.82
N ASP A 10 -14.02 -9.16 -34.13
CA ASP A 10 -13.53 -8.59 -32.88
C ASP A 10 -14.72 -8.31 -31.95
N PHE A 11 -15.00 -9.27 -31.08
CA PHE A 11 -16.09 -9.17 -30.12
C PHE A 11 -15.85 -8.08 -29.06
N TYR A 12 -14.60 -7.80 -28.71
CA TYR A 12 -14.27 -6.75 -27.75
C TYR A 12 -14.57 -5.37 -28.34
N GLN A 13 -14.12 -5.10 -29.57
CA GLN A 13 -14.41 -3.83 -30.23
C GLN A 13 -15.91 -3.67 -30.51
N PHE A 14 -16.61 -4.73 -30.91
CA PHE A 14 -18.07 -4.69 -31.05
C PHE A 14 -18.80 -4.37 -29.74
N SER A 15 -18.39 -4.96 -28.61
CA SER A 15 -19.07 -4.77 -27.32
C SER A 15 -18.64 -3.49 -26.59
N CYS A 16 -17.34 -3.17 -26.61
CA CYS A 16 -16.69 -2.15 -25.79
C CYS A 16 -16.04 -1.01 -26.60
N GLY A 17 -15.97 -1.08 -27.93
CA GLY A 17 -15.13 -0.18 -28.75
C GLY A 17 -15.46 1.32 -28.69
N ARG A 18 -16.65 1.69 -28.23
CA ARG A 18 -17.04 3.09 -27.96
C ARG A 18 -16.81 3.53 -26.51
N TRP A 19 -16.44 2.63 -25.60
CA TRP A 19 -16.24 2.94 -24.19
C TRP A 19 -15.20 4.05 -23.98
N PRO A 20 -13.98 3.97 -24.55
CA PRO A 20 -12.97 4.99 -24.33
C PRO A 20 -13.31 6.36 -24.94
N GLN A 21 -14.27 6.41 -25.88
CA GLN A 21 -14.74 7.67 -26.49
C GLN A 21 -15.66 8.46 -25.54
N HIS A 22 -16.27 7.79 -24.57
CA HIS A 22 -17.19 8.38 -23.61
C HIS A 22 -16.65 8.38 -22.18
N HIS A 23 -15.58 7.63 -21.92
CA HIS A 23 -14.95 7.47 -20.61
C HIS A 23 -13.45 7.63 -20.77
N GLU A 24 -12.99 8.88 -20.68
CA GLU A 24 -11.58 9.19 -20.64
C GLU A 24 -10.95 8.61 -19.37
N LEU A 25 -9.69 8.16 -19.46
CA LEU A 25 -8.94 7.67 -18.32
C LEU A 25 -8.65 8.85 -17.37
N PRO A 26 -9.20 8.85 -16.13
CA PRO A 26 -8.90 9.90 -15.17
C PRO A 26 -7.41 9.96 -14.82
N SER A 27 -6.87 11.15 -14.58
CA SER A 27 -5.44 11.36 -14.33
C SER A 27 -4.90 10.69 -13.07
N ASP A 28 -5.78 10.39 -12.12
CA ASP A 28 -5.50 9.69 -10.87
C ASP A 28 -5.54 8.16 -11.01
N ARG A 29 -5.70 7.63 -12.24
CA ARG A 29 -5.90 6.19 -12.48
C ARG A 29 -5.02 5.64 -13.58
N SER A 30 -4.65 4.38 -13.43
CA SER A 30 -3.94 3.60 -14.45
C SER A 30 -4.86 2.83 -15.39
N TYR A 31 -6.13 2.62 -15.01
CA TYR A 31 -7.16 2.00 -15.85
C TYR A 31 -8.56 2.52 -15.48
N TYR A 32 -9.52 2.40 -16.40
CA TYR A 32 -10.90 2.82 -16.16
C TYR A 32 -11.91 1.99 -16.95
N ASP A 33 -12.70 1.20 -16.22
CA ASP A 33 -13.65 0.24 -16.75
C ASP A 33 -14.97 0.24 -15.94
N THR A 34 -15.88 -0.68 -16.25
CA THR A 34 -17.16 -0.79 -15.56
C THR A 34 -17.01 -1.13 -14.08
N PHE A 35 -16.00 -1.91 -13.69
CA PHE A 35 -15.71 -2.21 -12.28
C PHE A 35 -15.23 -0.96 -11.53
N SER A 36 -14.45 -0.12 -12.21
CA SER A 36 -14.00 1.17 -11.68
C SER A 36 -15.20 2.08 -11.36
N LEU A 37 -16.19 2.16 -12.27
CA LEU A 37 -17.43 2.90 -12.02
C LEU A 37 -18.21 2.35 -10.82
N MET A 38 -18.39 1.02 -10.76
CA MET A 38 -19.09 0.39 -9.64
C MET A 38 -18.37 0.66 -8.31
N LYS A 39 -17.03 0.63 -8.32
CA LYS A 39 -16.20 0.92 -7.15
C LYS A 39 -16.35 2.38 -6.72
N ASP A 40 -16.46 3.32 -7.65
CA ASP A 40 -16.66 4.73 -7.34
C ASP A 40 -18.04 4.99 -6.73
N GLU A 41 -19.09 4.42 -7.30
CA GLU A 41 -20.45 4.51 -6.75
C GLU A 41 -20.52 3.89 -5.34
N LEU A 42 -19.87 2.73 -5.16
CA LEU A 42 -19.78 2.08 -3.85
C LEU A 42 -19.03 2.96 -2.84
N LYS A 43 -17.89 3.54 -3.23
CA LYS A 43 -17.13 4.44 -2.36
C LYS A 43 -17.95 5.67 -1.96
N ALA A 44 -18.73 6.24 -2.88
CA ALA A 44 -19.59 7.38 -2.57
C ALA A 44 -20.64 7.02 -1.51
N LYS A 45 -21.29 5.86 -1.64
CA LYS A 45 -22.25 5.36 -0.63
C LYS A 45 -21.58 5.04 0.71
N LEU A 46 -20.41 4.41 0.69
CA LEU A 46 -19.65 4.13 1.92
C LEU A 46 -19.23 5.41 2.63
N ARG A 47 -18.80 6.42 1.87
CA ARG A 47 -18.48 7.75 2.40
C ARG A 47 -19.67 8.37 3.11
N GLU A 48 -20.85 8.38 2.48
CA GLU A 48 -22.08 8.90 3.09
C GLU A 48 -22.36 8.21 4.44
N LEU A 49 -22.32 6.88 4.48
CA LEU A 49 -22.55 6.11 5.71
C LEU A 49 -21.50 6.34 6.81
N LEU A 50 -20.24 6.62 6.43
CA LEU A 50 -19.16 6.87 7.38
C LEU A 50 -19.12 8.33 7.87
N GLU A 51 -19.65 9.26 7.08
CA GLU A 51 -19.81 10.68 7.44
C GLU A 51 -21.13 10.97 8.18
N ASP A 52 -22.08 10.02 8.16
CA ASP A 52 -23.32 10.12 8.91
C ASP A 52 -23.05 10.35 10.42
N PRO A 53 -23.84 11.23 11.07
CA PRO A 53 -23.69 11.49 12.49
C PRO A 53 -23.69 10.21 13.33
N PHE A 54 -22.91 10.23 14.41
CA PHE A 54 -22.94 9.15 15.38
C PHE A 54 -24.35 9.01 15.98
N SER A 55 -24.85 7.78 16.02
CA SER A 55 -26.16 7.43 16.58
C SER A 55 -25.99 6.55 17.81
N GLU A 56 -26.95 6.60 18.75
CA GLU A 56 -27.01 5.64 19.87
C GLU A 56 -27.27 4.20 19.39
N GLU A 57 -27.75 4.04 18.16
CA GLU A 57 -27.96 2.74 17.52
C GLU A 57 -26.68 2.16 16.89
N ASP A 58 -25.60 2.95 16.77
CA ASP A 58 -24.33 2.49 16.20
C ASP A 58 -23.70 1.44 17.13
N ASN A 59 -23.55 0.21 16.63
CA ASN A 59 -22.78 -0.80 17.34
C ASN A 59 -21.27 -0.45 17.34
N ASN A 60 -20.49 -1.13 18.19
CA ASN A 60 -19.06 -0.86 18.34
C ASN A 60 -18.26 -0.95 17.03
N ALA A 61 -18.65 -1.84 16.11
CA ALA A 61 -17.96 -2.01 14.83
C ALA A 61 -18.17 -0.79 13.92
N LEU A 62 -19.42 -0.34 13.79
CA LEU A 62 -19.75 0.85 13.00
C LEU A 62 -19.16 2.12 13.63
N TYR A 63 -19.25 2.24 14.96
CA TYR A 63 -18.63 3.35 15.69
C TYR A 63 -17.12 3.43 15.45
N SER A 64 -16.43 2.29 15.47
CA SER A 64 -14.98 2.23 15.22
C SER A 64 -14.64 2.57 13.76
N ALA A 65 -15.44 2.08 12.81
CA ALA A 65 -15.26 2.39 11.39
C ALA A 65 -15.43 3.88 11.09
N LYS A 66 -16.48 4.52 11.64
CA LYS A 66 -16.71 5.97 11.54
C LYS A 66 -15.54 6.77 12.12
N ASN A 67 -15.07 6.39 13.32
CA ASN A 67 -13.91 7.06 13.93
C ASN A 67 -12.62 6.89 13.13
N LEU A 68 -12.35 5.68 12.61
CA LEU A 68 -11.19 5.44 11.77
C LEU A 68 -11.23 6.30 10.51
N TYR A 69 -12.38 6.36 9.83
CA TYR A 69 -12.58 7.24 8.68
C TYR A 69 -12.37 8.71 9.05
N ALA A 70 -12.98 9.20 10.13
CA ALA A 70 -12.83 10.58 10.58
C ALA A 70 -11.37 10.93 10.94
N SER A 71 -10.61 9.99 11.53
CA SER A 71 -9.18 10.20 11.79
C SER A 71 -8.35 10.29 10.51
N CYS A 72 -8.69 9.48 9.49
CA CYS A 72 -8.00 9.48 8.20
C CYS A 72 -8.27 10.78 7.43
N MET A 73 -9.51 11.29 7.49
CA MET A 73 -9.90 12.52 6.79
C MET A 73 -9.44 13.82 7.48
N ASN A 74 -8.88 13.74 8.69
CA ASN A 74 -8.40 14.92 9.41
C ASN A 74 -6.98 15.32 8.95
N GLU A 75 -6.89 15.83 7.72
CA GLU A 75 -5.63 16.28 7.12
C GLU A 75 -4.89 17.31 7.98
N ARG A 76 -5.61 18.21 8.69
CA ARG A 76 -4.97 19.18 9.59
C ARG A 76 -4.16 18.48 10.69
N ALA A 77 -4.71 17.44 11.32
CA ALA A 77 -3.98 16.70 12.35
C ALA A 77 -2.79 15.95 11.77
N ILE A 78 -2.94 15.39 10.56
CA ILE A 78 -1.85 14.71 9.84
C ILE A 78 -0.71 15.69 9.54
N GLU A 79 -1.02 16.88 9.02
CA GLU A 79 -0.04 17.94 8.70
C GLU A 79 0.59 18.58 9.96
N GLU A 80 -0.08 18.56 11.10
CA GLU A 80 0.48 18.98 12.39
C GLU A 80 1.50 17.96 12.94
N LEU A 81 1.23 16.66 12.76
CA LEU A 81 2.10 15.57 13.20
C LEU A 81 3.31 15.36 12.28
N LYS A 82 3.11 15.52 10.97
CA LYS A 82 4.12 15.30 9.93
C LYS A 82 4.80 13.92 10.04
N GLU A 83 6.11 13.85 9.86
CA GLU A 83 6.92 12.64 9.89
C GLU A 83 7.11 12.02 11.27
N LYS A 84 6.75 12.72 12.35
CA LYS A 84 7.06 12.30 13.73
C LYS A 84 6.57 10.89 14.08
N PRO A 85 5.33 10.45 13.72
CA PRO A 85 4.89 9.10 14.02
C PRO A 85 5.78 8.03 13.37
N LEU A 86 6.24 8.28 12.14
CA LEU A 86 7.15 7.37 11.44
C LEU A 86 8.54 7.37 12.06
N VAL A 87 9.08 8.54 12.42
CA VAL A 87 10.39 8.65 13.10
C VAL A 87 10.38 7.88 14.42
N ASN A 88 9.36 8.05 15.25
CA ASN A 88 9.23 7.33 16.51
C ASN A 88 9.17 5.81 16.29
N LEU A 89 8.39 5.36 15.29
CA LEU A 89 8.31 3.95 14.94
C LEU A 89 9.67 3.40 14.48
N LEU A 90 10.40 4.15 13.65
CA LEU A 90 11.73 3.74 13.21
C LEU A 90 12.69 3.62 14.40
N GLU A 91 12.67 4.56 15.36
CA GLU A 91 13.48 4.47 16.58
C GLU A 91 13.14 3.23 17.41
N GLU A 92 11.87 2.88 17.55
CA GLU A 92 11.42 1.65 18.23
C GLU A 92 11.94 0.38 17.53
N LEU A 93 12.10 0.41 16.21
CA LEU A 93 12.58 -0.69 15.37
C LEU A 93 14.11 -0.69 15.17
N GLY A 94 14.87 0.09 15.96
CA GLY A 94 16.33 0.11 15.89
C GLY A 94 16.92 1.10 14.87
N GLY A 95 16.09 2.00 14.33
CA GLY A 95 16.45 3.08 13.42
C GLY A 95 16.57 2.65 11.96
N TRP A 96 16.69 3.65 11.08
CA TRP A 96 17.04 3.45 9.68
C TRP A 96 18.47 3.97 9.45
N PRO A 97 19.47 3.13 9.07
CA PRO A 97 20.88 3.54 9.06
C PRO A 97 21.17 4.80 8.24
N VAL A 98 20.43 5.01 7.14
CA VAL A 98 20.65 6.15 6.25
C VAL A 98 20.26 7.49 6.88
N THR A 99 19.31 7.50 7.81
CA THR A 99 18.84 8.73 8.47
C THR A 99 19.58 9.02 9.78
N ASN A 100 20.42 8.10 10.27
CA ASN A 100 21.11 8.24 11.55
C ASN A 100 22.61 7.94 11.42
N SER A 101 23.44 8.99 11.42
CA SER A 101 24.91 8.87 11.33
C SER A 101 25.56 8.14 12.52
N ASN A 102 24.85 8.02 13.65
CA ASN A 102 25.33 7.33 14.85
C ASN A 102 24.83 5.88 14.93
N TRP A 103 24.13 5.40 13.91
CA TRP A 103 23.69 4.01 13.87
C TRP A 103 24.89 3.07 13.81
N SER A 104 24.83 1.97 14.57
CA SER A 104 25.91 0.98 14.65
C SER A 104 25.34 -0.43 14.50
N GLU A 105 25.93 -1.20 13.58
CA GLU A 105 25.60 -2.60 13.34
C GLU A 105 25.78 -3.46 14.58
N ASP A 106 26.80 -3.18 15.41
CA ASP A 106 27.08 -3.92 16.65
C ASP A 106 25.93 -3.87 17.67
N THR A 107 25.06 -2.86 17.54
CA THR A 107 23.91 -2.66 18.44
C THR A 107 22.59 -3.15 17.83
N PHE A 108 22.61 -3.61 16.58
CA PHE A 108 21.41 -3.99 15.85
C PHE A 108 21.19 -5.52 15.86
N ASP A 109 20.21 -5.97 16.65
CA ASP A 109 19.73 -7.35 16.60
C ASP A 109 18.57 -7.45 15.61
N TRP A 110 18.88 -7.83 14.37
CA TRP A 110 17.86 -7.90 13.31
C TRP A 110 16.71 -8.87 13.64
N VAL A 111 16.94 -9.93 14.41
CA VAL A 111 15.87 -10.89 14.74
C VAL A 111 14.86 -10.21 15.66
N HIS A 112 15.35 -9.54 16.71
CA HIS A 112 14.47 -8.82 17.64
C HIS A 112 13.84 -7.57 17.04
N GLN A 113 14.51 -6.91 16.09
CA GLN A 113 14.02 -5.67 15.49
C GLN A 113 13.08 -5.88 14.30
N ILE A 114 13.27 -6.93 13.49
CA ILE A 114 12.42 -7.24 12.33
C ILE A 114 11.20 -8.08 12.72
N TYR A 115 11.29 -8.90 13.77
CA TYR A 115 10.14 -9.73 14.21
C TYR A 115 8.88 -8.90 14.51
N PRO A 116 8.94 -7.74 15.20
CA PRO A 116 7.81 -6.82 15.34
C PRO A 116 7.22 -6.35 14.01
N SER A 117 8.03 -6.15 12.96
CA SER A 117 7.56 -5.71 11.64
C SER A 117 6.49 -6.66 11.09
N SER A 118 6.75 -7.97 11.10
CA SER A 118 5.78 -8.97 10.66
C SER A 118 4.61 -9.11 11.66
N GLY A 119 4.91 -9.32 12.95
CA GLY A 119 3.89 -9.69 13.93
C GLY A 119 2.97 -8.55 14.42
N GLN A 120 3.46 -7.31 14.48
CA GLN A 120 2.71 -6.15 14.99
C GLN A 120 2.23 -5.23 13.88
N TYR A 121 3.07 -5.04 12.84
CA TYR A 121 2.79 -4.07 11.78
C TYR A 121 2.37 -4.72 10.45
N ASN A 122 2.32 -6.06 10.39
CA ASN A 122 1.98 -6.81 9.18
C ASN A 122 2.83 -6.39 7.97
N ASN A 123 4.13 -6.17 8.22
CA ASN A 123 5.13 -5.79 7.26
C ASN A 123 6.24 -6.85 7.23
N ASP A 124 6.17 -7.73 6.24
CA ASP A 124 7.11 -8.84 6.10
C ASP A 124 8.38 -8.37 5.41
N ILE A 125 9.51 -8.53 6.11
CA ILE A 125 10.84 -8.16 5.61
C ILE A 125 11.66 -9.44 5.53
N LEU A 126 12.21 -9.73 4.35
CA LEU A 126 12.96 -10.96 3.97
C LEU A 126 12.11 -12.23 3.92
N LEU A 127 11.31 -12.50 4.95
CA LEU A 127 10.50 -13.70 5.09
C LEU A 127 9.07 -13.30 5.47
N SER A 128 8.08 -13.82 4.74
CA SER A 128 6.68 -13.70 5.11
C SER A 128 6.26 -14.86 5.98
N GLN A 129 5.50 -14.57 7.05
CA GLN A 129 4.99 -15.55 7.98
C GLN A 129 3.52 -15.28 8.28
N TRP A 130 2.68 -16.31 8.13
CA TRP A 130 1.28 -16.23 8.55
C TRP A 130 0.75 -17.58 9.05
N VAL A 131 -0.43 -17.54 9.66
CA VAL A 131 -1.16 -18.73 10.11
C VAL A 131 -2.32 -18.98 9.16
N ALA A 132 -2.28 -20.12 8.47
CA ALA A 132 -3.31 -20.51 7.50
C ALA A 132 -3.55 -22.03 7.53
N PRO A 133 -4.65 -22.51 6.92
CA PRO A 133 -4.96 -23.93 6.84
C PRO A 133 -3.83 -24.74 6.20
N ASP A 134 -3.56 -25.94 6.72
CA ASP A 134 -2.60 -26.87 6.09
C ASP A 134 -3.14 -27.33 4.74
N GLY A 135 -2.33 -27.18 3.68
CA GLY A 135 -2.67 -27.66 2.34
C GLY A 135 -2.91 -29.18 2.26
N LYS A 136 -2.45 -29.96 3.25
CA LYS A 136 -2.73 -31.40 3.38
C LYS A 136 -3.90 -31.72 4.30
N ASN A 137 -4.29 -30.80 5.19
CA ASN A 137 -5.41 -30.96 6.11
C ASN A 137 -6.05 -29.61 6.45
N SER A 138 -7.09 -29.24 5.73
CA SER A 138 -7.78 -27.95 5.89
C SER A 138 -8.51 -27.78 7.23
N SER A 139 -8.53 -28.80 8.10
CA SER A 139 -9.15 -28.71 9.43
C SER A 139 -8.20 -28.18 10.51
N ILE A 140 -6.91 -28.03 10.19
CA ILE A 140 -5.90 -27.48 11.09
C ILE A 140 -5.19 -26.29 10.44
N ASN A 141 -4.70 -25.37 11.26
CA ASN A 141 -3.81 -24.31 10.83
C ASN A 141 -2.35 -24.66 11.14
N ILE A 142 -1.44 -24.21 10.28
CA ILE A 142 0.00 -24.30 10.48
C ILE A 142 0.63 -22.92 10.28
N ILE A 143 1.84 -22.75 10.80
CA ILE A 143 2.68 -21.62 10.42
C ILE A 143 3.18 -21.89 9.01
N GLN A 144 2.96 -20.93 8.12
CA GLN A 144 3.47 -20.95 6.75
C GLN A 144 4.57 -19.89 6.64
N LEU A 145 5.62 -20.24 5.89
CA LEU A 145 6.77 -19.39 5.61
C LEU A 145 6.95 -19.32 4.11
N ASP A 146 7.10 -18.12 3.56
CA ASP A 146 7.33 -17.91 2.13
C ASP A 146 8.18 -16.66 1.88
N GLN A 147 8.53 -16.42 0.62
CA GLN A 147 9.18 -15.19 0.20
C GLN A 147 8.33 -13.96 0.56
N ALA A 148 8.98 -12.91 1.07
CA ALA A 148 8.33 -11.61 1.28
C ALA A 148 8.06 -10.89 -0.05
N ASP A 149 7.12 -9.95 -0.01
CA ASP A 149 6.85 -9.05 -1.12
C ASP A 149 8.06 -8.15 -1.43
N LEU A 150 8.16 -7.73 -2.68
CA LEU A 150 9.17 -6.79 -3.14
C LEU A 150 8.56 -5.38 -3.23
N GLY A 151 9.39 -4.35 -3.08
CA GLY A 151 8.93 -2.96 -3.20
C GLY A 151 8.41 -2.59 -4.60
N LEU A 152 8.91 -3.27 -5.65
CA LEU A 152 8.36 -3.20 -7.00
C LEU A 152 7.46 -4.42 -7.27
N PRO A 153 6.45 -4.28 -8.17
CA PRO A 153 5.39 -5.29 -8.33
C PRO A 153 5.84 -6.70 -8.70
N SER A 154 7.05 -6.86 -9.26
CA SER A 154 7.59 -8.17 -9.59
C SER A 154 9.11 -8.17 -9.67
N ARG A 155 9.69 -9.38 -9.62
CA ARG A 155 11.13 -9.61 -9.72
C ARG A 155 11.72 -9.10 -11.04
N GLU A 156 10.94 -9.13 -12.12
CA GLU A 156 11.37 -8.74 -13.47
C GLU A 156 11.82 -7.28 -13.53
N TYR A 157 11.19 -6.38 -12.76
CA TYR A 157 11.55 -4.96 -12.70
C TYR A 157 12.99 -4.74 -12.25
N TYR A 158 13.48 -5.57 -11.33
CA TYR A 158 14.84 -5.50 -10.78
C TYR A 158 15.89 -6.07 -11.75
N ILE A 159 15.51 -7.03 -12.60
CA ILE A 159 16.44 -7.72 -13.50
C ILE A 159 16.63 -6.95 -14.79
N GLN A 160 15.55 -6.36 -15.30
CA GLN A 160 15.55 -5.73 -16.62
C GLN A 160 16.08 -4.29 -16.62
N GLY A 161 16.35 -3.69 -15.44
CA GLY A 161 16.85 -2.32 -15.34
C GLY A 161 15.85 -1.30 -15.89
N THR A 162 14.67 -1.26 -15.28
CA THR A 162 13.53 -0.46 -15.77
C THR A 162 13.56 0.99 -15.27
N GLN A 163 12.83 1.89 -15.94
CA GLN A 163 12.63 3.27 -15.45
C GLN A 163 11.98 3.28 -14.05
N GLN A 164 11.15 2.29 -13.74
CA GLN A 164 10.52 2.12 -12.43
C GLN A 164 11.55 1.82 -11.34
N LEU A 165 12.62 1.07 -11.66
CA LEU A 165 13.71 0.83 -10.72
C LEU A 165 14.46 2.14 -10.40
N GLU A 166 14.73 2.96 -11.42
CA GLU A 166 15.33 4.28 -11.19
C GLU A 166 14.42 5.20 -10.35
N ALA A 167 13.12 5.20 -10.63
CA ALA A 167 12.14 5.98 -9.87
C ALA A 167 12.04 5.49 -8.42
N TYR A 168 12.12 4.18 -8.19
CA TYR A 168 12.15 3.59 -6.85
C TYR A 168 13.41 4.01 -6.08
N GLY A 169 14.58 4.03 -6.73
CA GLY A 169 15.81 4.56 -6.15
C GLY A 169 15.67 6.02 -5.72
N ARG A 170 15.14 6.89 -6.61
CA ARG A 170 14.89 8.31 -6.28
C ARG A 170 13.90 8.46 -5.13
N PHE A 171 12.84 7.66 -5.12
CA PHE A 171 11.87 7.67 -4.03
C PHE A 171 12.53 7.34 -2.68
N MET A 172 13.42 6.35 -2.63
CA MET A 172 14.16 6.03 -1.40
C MET A 172 15.04 7.20 -0.93
N VAL A 173 15.73 7.88 -1.87
CA VAL A 173 16.54 9.08 -1.58
C VAL A 173 15.66 10.20 -1.03
N ASP A 174 14.54 10.52 -1.70
CA ASP A 174 13.62 11.59 -1.30
C ASP A 174 13.07 11.36 0.12
N ILE A 175 12.64 10.12 0.43
CA ILE A 175 12.15 9.75 1.76
C ILE A 175 13.26 9.86 2.81
N ALA A 176 14.48 9.40 2.51
CA ALA A 176 15.61 9.54 3.44
C ALA A 176 15.90 11.01 3.77
N GLN A 177 15.84 11.91 2.77
CA GLN A 177 16.03 13.35 2.98
C GLN A 177 14.91 13.98 3.79
N LEU A 178 13.65 13.60 3.52
CA LEU A 178 12.50 14.06 4.31
C LEU A 178 12.59 13.61 5.78
N LEU A 179 13.24 12.47 6.04
CA LEU A 179 13.51 11.96 7.38
C LEU A 179 14.83 12.47 7.99
N GLY A 180 15.51 13.43 7.34
CA GLY A 180 16.66 14.15 7.91
C GLY A 180 18.04 13.69 7.44
N ALA A 181 18.15 12.75 6.51
CA ALA A 181 19.43 12.41 5.90
C ALA A 181 19.97 13.56 5.02
N SER A 182 21.29 13.76 5.01
CA SER A 182 21.90 14.59 3.97
C SER A 182 21.80 13.90 2.60
N LEU A 183 21.85 14.67 1.51
CA LEU A 183 21.82 14.08 0.16
C LEU A 183 22.93 13.03 -0.04
N GLU A 184 24.14 13.30 0.46
CA GLU A 184 25.27 12.35 0.35
C GLU A 184 25.02 11.05 1.13
N GLN A 185 24.29 11.11 2.24
CA GLN A 185 23.88 9.90 2.97
C GLN A 185 22.77 9.19 2.21
N ALA A 186 21.75 9.92 1.76
CA ALA A 186 20.59 9.38 1.06
C ALA A 186 20.97 8.65 -0.24
N GLU A 187 21.95 9.16 -1.00
CA GLU A 187 22.46 8.52 -2.23
C GLU A 187 23.21 7.20 -1.98
N LYS A 188 23.47 6.83 -0.72
CA LYS A 188 24.06 5.51 -0.35
C LYS A 188 23.00 4.43 -0.12
N THR A 189 21.71 4.76 -0.25
CA THR A 189 20.58 3.81 -0.19
C THR A 189 20.50 3.00 -1.48
#